data_AF-A0A368VY22-F1
#
_entry.id   AF-A0A368VY22-F1
#
_cell.length_a   1.000
_cell.length_b   1.000
_cell.length_c   1.000
_cell.angle_alpha   90.00
_cell.angle_beta   90.00
_cell.angle_gamma   90.00
#
_symmetry.space_group_name_H-M   'P 1'
#
loop_
_entity.id
_entity.type
_entity.pdbx_description
1 polymer ?
#
loop_
_entity_poly.entity_id
_entity_poly.type
_entity_poly.pdbx_seq_one_letter_code
_entity_poly.pdbx_strand_id
1 'polypeptide(L)'
;MRKNTETGSAPIEEPMDGERAALATDCLAMKLELNVIDAESAVLESEALGVTDAVAMRRLDRARGELRKLLAQRQRARALSSTSRPIDGDAA
;
A
#
# COMPACT_ATOMS: atom_id res chain seq x y z
N MET A 1 37.19 -3.46 -39.66
CA MET A 1 36.05 -3.90 -38.83
C MET A 1 35.80 -2.85 -37.77
N ARG A 2 34.62 -2.20 -37.78
CA ARG A 2 34.26 -1.17 -36.79
C ARG A 2 33.82 -1.88 -35.50
N LYS A 3 34.42 -1.50 -34.37
CA LYS A 3 34.07 -1.99 -33.03
C LYS A 3 32.75 -1.35 -32.62
N ASN A 4 31.73 -2.16 -32.37
CA ASN A 4 30.47 -1.68 -31.82
C ASN A 4 30.68 -1.35 -30.35
N THR A 5 30.40 -0.09 -30.02
CA THR A 5 30.33 0.48 -28.68
C THR A 5 29.36 -0.31 -27.82
N GLU A 6 29.86 -0.88 -26.72
CA GLU A 6 29.03 -1.39 -25.63
C GLU A 6 28.12 -0.27 -25.15
N THR A 7 26.82 -0.49 -25.29
CA THR A 7 25.79 0.24 -24.56
C THR A 7 26.08 0.08 -23.08
N GLY A 8 26.56 1.14 -22.43
CA GLY A 8 26.64 1.25 -20.99
C GLY A 8 25.25 1.02 -20.40
N SER A 9 25.02 -0.20 -19.91
CA SER A 9 23.86 -0.49 -19.08
C SER A 9 24.11 0.23 -17.77
N ALA A 10 23.34 1.28 -17.50
CA ALA A 10 23.35 1.92 -16.19
C ALA A 10 23.11 0.83 -15.13
N PRO A 11 23.87 0.80 -14.01
CA PRO A 11 23.61 -0.13 -12.93
C PRO A 11 22.15 0.02 -12.51
N ILE A 12 21.38 -1.07 -12.58
CA ILE A 12 20.05 -1.09 -12.00
C ILE A 12 20.29 -1.10 -10.50
N GLU A 13 20.12 0.05 -9.83
CA GLU A 13 20.15 0.11 -8.37
C GLU A 13 19.03 -0.79 -7.85
N GLU A 14 19.42 -1.86 -7.13
CA GLU A 14 18.45 -2.67 -6.41
C GLU A 14 17.85 -1.84 -5.28
N PRO A 15 16.51 -1.80 -5.14
CA PRO A 15 15.87 -0.99 -4.11
C PRO A 15 16.31 -1.43 -2.72
N MET A 16 16.64 -0.47 -1.85
CA MET A 16 17.07 -0.78 -0.49
C MET A 16 15.96 -1.51 0.29
N ASP A 17 16.32 -2.30 1.30
CA ASP A 17 15.35 -3.13 2.05
C ASP A 17 14.17 -2.34 2.63
N GLY A 18 14.39 -1.07 3.01
CA GLY A 18 13.32 -0.17 3.45
C GLY A 18 12.33 0.19 2.34
N GLU A 19 12.82 0.42 1.12
CA GLU A 19 11.99 0.70 -0.06
C GLU A 19 11.19 -0.54 -0.47
N ARG A 20 11.83 -1.72 -0.40
CA ARG A 20 11.15 -3.01 -0.65
C ARG A 20 10.01 -3.25 0.35
N ALA A 21 10.22 -2.97 1.63
CA ALA A 21 9.20 -3.10 2.67
C ALA A 21 8.05 -2.09 2.49
N ALA A 22 8.36 -0.85 2.08
CA ALA A 22 7.34 0.17 1.77
C ALA A 22 6.49 -0.24 0.55
N LEU A 23 7.13 -0.69 -0.53
CA LEU A 23 6.44 -1.19 -1.72
C LEU A 23 5.55 -2.41 -1.41
N ALA A 24 6.03 -3.36 -0.61
CA ALA A 24 5.23 -4.52 -0.20
C ALA A 24 3.99 -4.11 0.61
N THR A 25 4.15 -3.12 1.51
CA THR A 25 3.05 -2.57 2.32
C THR A 25 2.03 -1.86 1.44
N ASP A 26 2.48 -1.07 0.46
CA ASP A 26 1.61 -0.36 -0.47
C ASP A 26 0.86 -1.33 -1.40
N CYS A 27 1.53 -2.38 -1.89
CA CYS A 27 0.89 -3.46 -2.64
C CYS A 27 -0.18 -4.21 -1.81
N LEU A 28 0.08 -4.44 -0.52
CA LEU A 28 -0.90 -5.06 0.37
C LEU A 28 -2.12 -4.15 0.61
N ALA A 29 -1.90 -2.84 0.74
CA ALA A 29 -2.99 -1.87 0.88
C ALA A 29 -3.89 -1.85 -0.35
N MET A 30 -3.29 -1.80 -1.55
CA MET A 30 -4.06 -1.83 -2.80
C MET A 30 -4.89 -3.13 -2.93
N LYS A 31 -4.34 -4.28 -2.55
CA LYS A 31 -5.11 -5.55 -2.54
C LYS A 31 -6.29 -5.51 -1.58
N LEU A 32 -6.12 -4.92 -0.39
CA LEU A 32 -7.21 -4.77 0.57
C LEU A 32 -8.27 -3.78 0.09
N GLU A 33 -7.88 -2.70 -0.58
CA GLU A 33 -8.81 -1.76 -1.22
C GLU A 33 -9.68 -2.44 -2.28
N LEU A 34 -9.08 -3.27 -3.15
CA LEU A 34 -9.82 -4.08 -4.11
C LEU A 34 -10.80 -5.05 -3.41
N ASN A 35 -10.37 -5.72 -2.34
CA ASN A 35 -11.26 -6.59 -1.57
C ASN A 35 -12.44 -5.83 -0.94
N VAL A 36 -12.23 -4.58 -0.51
CA VAL A 36 -13.32 -3.72 -0.02
C VAL A 36 -14.29 -3.43 -1.14
N ILE A 37 -13.80 -3.01 -2.32
CA ILE A 37 -14.65 -2.69 -3.49
C ILE A 37 -15.49 -3.91 -3.91
N ASP A 38 -14.88 -5.09 -3.97
CA ASP A 38 -15.58 -6.33 -4.33
C ASP A 38 -16.67 -6.68 -3.30
N ALA A 39 -16.37 -6.52 -2.00
CA ALA A 39 -17.33 -6.78 -0.94
C ALA A 39 -18.45 -5.73 -0.90
N GLU A 40 -18.16 -4.45 -1.17
CA GLU A 40 -19.18 -3.39 -1.31
C GLU A 40 -20.10 -3.67 -2.48
N SER A 41 -19.55 -4.08 -3.62
CA SER A 41 -20.32 -4.44 -4.80
C SER A 41 -21.29 -5.58 -4.51
N ALA A 42 -20.84 -6.64 -3.82
CA ALA A 42 -21.70 -7.75 -3.44
C ALA A 42 -22.84 -7.34 -2.48
N VAL A 43 -22.57 -6.42 -1.55
CA VAL A 43 -23.61 -5.86 -0.67
C VAL A 43 -24.64 -5.08 -1.50
N LEU A 44 -24.18 -4.17 -2.35
CA LEU A 44 -25.05 -3.34 -3.20
C LEU A 44 -25.91 -4.19 -4.17
N GLU A 45 -25.34 -5.25 -4.74
CA GLU A 45 -26.07 -6.20 -5.57
C GLU A 45 -27.17 -6.91 -4.77
N SER A 46 -26.87 -7.36 -3.54
CA SER A 46 -27.88 -7.98 -2.69
C SER A 46 -29.02 -7.01 -2.33
N GLU A 47 -28.68 -5.77 -1.99
CA GLU A 47 -29.64 -4.71 -1.69
C GLU A 47 -30.52 -4.38 -2.90
N ALA A 48 -29.95 -4.33 -4.10
CA ALA A 48 -30.69 -4.11 -5.35
C ALA A 48 -31.70 -5.23 -5.65
N LEU A 49 -31.41 -6.45 -5.21
CA LEU A 49 -32.32 -7.60 -5.29
C LEU A 49 -33.34 -7.63 -4.15
N GLY A 50 -33.29 -6.67 -3.22
CA GLY A 50 -34.16 -6.62 -2.04
C GLY A 50 -33.84 -7.70 -0.99
N VAL A 51 -32.63 -8.26 -1.02
CA VAL A 51 -32.19 -9.31 -0.10
C VAL A 51 -31.01 -8.80 0.72
N THR A 52 -31.00 -9.12 2.02
CA THR A 52 -29.84 -8.82 2.86
C THR A 52 -28.85 -9.98 2.82
N ASP A 53 -27.67 -9.76 2.23
CA ASP A 53 -26.56 -10.73 2.30
C ASP A 53 -25.66 -10.47 3.52
N ALA A 54 -25.95 -11.17 4.62
CA ALA A 54 -25.15 -11.09 5.84
C ALA A 54 -23.70 -11.59 5.68
N VAL A 55 -23.40 -12.42 4.68
CA VAL A 55 -22.03 -12.87 4.39
C VAL A 55 -21.27 -11.74 3.70
N ALA A 56 -21.87 -11.08 2.71
CA ALA A 56 -21.28 -9.92 2.04
C ALA A 56 -20.99 -8.79 3.04
N MET A 57 -21.92 -8.46 3.92
CA MET A 57 -21.72 -7.44 4.96
C MET A 57 -20.56 -7.78 5.92
N ARG A 58 -20.48 -9.03 6.41
CA ARG A 58 -19.37 -9.46 7.27
C ARG A 58 -18.02 -9.41 6.55
N ARG A 59 -17.99 -9.75 5.26
CA ARG A 59 -16.78 -9.66 4.43
C ARG A 59 -16.36 -8.20 4.29
N LEU A 60 -17.32 -7.31 4.04
CA LEU A 60 -17.06 -5.88 3.94
C LEU A 60 -16.49 -5.30 5.23
N ASP A 61 -17.08 -5.61 6.38
CA ASP A 61 -16.60 -5.15 7.67
C ASP A 61 -15.17 -5.64 7.97
N ARG A 62 -14.88 -6.90 7.64
CA ARG A 62 -13.53 -7.46 7.79
C ARG A 62 -12.54 -6.73 6.89
N ALA A 63 -12.84 -6.59 5.60
CA ALA A 63 -11.96 -5.95 4.63
C ALA A 63 -11.65 -4.49 5.03
N ARG A 64 -12.68 -3.73 5.43
CA ARG A 64 -12.53 -2.36 5.97
C ARG A 64 -11.68 -2.35 7.23
N GLY A 65 -11.87 -3.30 8.13
CA GLY A 65 -11.08 -3.43 9.36
C GLY A 65 -9.60 -3.71 9.10
N GLU A 66 -9.30 -4.60 8.16
CA GLU A 66 -7.93 -4.92 7.75
C GLU A 66 -7.24 -3.73 7.07
N LEU A 67 -7.93 -3.05 6.16
CA LEU A 67 -7.41 -1.85 5.48
C LEU A 67 -7.07 -0.75 6.49
N ARG A 68 -7.96 -0.46 7.45
CA ARG A 68 -7.71 0.53 8.50
C ARG A 68 -6.48 0.20 9.34
N LYS A 69 -6.30 -1.08 9.72
CA LYS A 69 -5.12 -1.52 10.49
C LYS A 69 -3.83 -1.26 9.72
N LEU A 70 -3.81 -1.60 8.42
CA LEU A 70 -2.64 -1.41 7.58
C LEU A 70 -2.31 0.07 7.36
N LEU A 71 -3.32 0.91 7.10
CA LEU A 71 -3.13 2.36 6.96
C LEU A 71 -2.60 2.98 8.27
N ALA A 72 -3.10 2.54 9.42
CA ALA A 72 -2.59 2.98 10.72
C ALA A 72 -1.13 2.56 10.95
N GLN A 73 -0.74 1.33 10.56
CA GLN A 73 0.65 0.88 10.62
C GLN A 73 1.56 1.71 9.70
N ARG A 74 1.11 2.00 8.48
CA ARG A 74 1.83 2.86 7.52
C ARG A 74 2.03 4.28 8.06
N GLN A 75 0.99 4.88 8.63
CA GLN A 75 1.08 6.20 9.25
C GLN A 75 2.07 6.21 10.43
N ARG A 76 2.03 5.20 11.30
CA ARG A 76 2.98 5.06 12.42
C ARG A 76 4.42 4.89 11.93
N ALA A 77 4.67 4.04 10.94
CA ALA A 77 6.00 3.84 10.37
C ALA A 77 6.57 5.14 9.78
N ARG A 78 5.74 5.92 9.08
CA ARG A 78 6.12 7.23 8.55
C ARG A 78 6.45 8.24 9.66
N ALA A 79 5.65 8.31 10.71
CA ALA A 79 5.87 9.24 11.83
C ALA A 79 7.18 8.94 12.60
N LEU A 80 7.53 7.65 12.75
CA LEU A 80 8.81 7.22 13.35
C LEU A 80 10.02 7.54 12.45
N SER A 81 9.84 7.52 11.12
CA SER A 81 10.89 7.91 10.18
C SER A 81 11.08 9.43 10.07
N SER A 82 10.01 10.23 10.20
CA SER A 82 10.09 11.70 10.08
C SER A 82 10.69 12.39 11.31
N THR A 83 10.75 11.71 12.44
CA THR A 83 11.30 12.24 13.70
C THR A 83 12.83 12.11 13.80
N SER A 84 13.50 11.57 12.77
CA SER A 84 14.97 11.43 12.72
C SER A 84 15.69 12.51 11.91
N ARG A 85 15.03 13.60 11.49
CA ARG A 85 15.78 14.75 10.94
C ARG A 85 16.45 15.48 12.10
N PRO A 86 17.78 15.63 12.13
CA PRO A 86 18.42 16.52 13.08
C PRO A 86 17.86 17.92 12.83
N ILE A 87 17.51 18.60 13.91
CA ILE A 87 17.27 20.04 13.92
C ILE A 87 18.65 20.68 13.77
N ASP A 88 19.27 20.56 12.59
CA ASP A 88 20.42 21.38 12.21
C ASP A 88 19.86 22.73 11.78
N GLY A 89 19.43 23.48 12.78
CA GLY A 89 18.82 24.78 12.66
C GLY A 89 19.18 25.64 13.85
N ASP A 90 20.46 25.67 14.23
CA ASP A 90 21.01 26.77 15.03
C ASP A 90 22.54 26.83 14.86
N ALA A 91 22.98 27.41 13.74
CA ALA A 91 24.31 28.01 13.68
C ALA A 91 24.11 29.51 13.98
N ALA A 92 24.60 29.89 15.16
CA ALA A 92 24.64 31.25 15.70
C ALA A 92 25.32 32.27 14.78
#